data_AF-A0AAD9QCP0-F1
#
_entry.id   AF-A0AAD9QCP0-F1
#
_cell.length_a   1.000
_cell.length_b   1.000
_cell.length_c   1.000
_cell.angle_alpha   90.00
_cell.angle_beta   90.00
_cell.angle_gamma   90.00
#
_symmetry.space_group_name_H-M   'P 1'
#
loop_
_entity.id
_entity.type
_entity.pdbx_description
1 polymer ?
#
loop_
_entity_poly.entity_id
_entity_poly.type
_entity_poly.pdbx_seq_one_letter_code
_entity_poly.pdbx_strand_id
1 'polypeptide(L)'
;MQEALCYSPSKRAILVEKEASRIPVKITRYTKTADLTKVVVNDITQITAPNSFECSFQFSQDLSQQKLTTLDKLHEGPEDNITVKCKVLKLGPTKAVGQAKYHVLNATIADATGQIVLDVWNDIIPNLQENKVYTLTHLSVRYWNGIRKLTTTNNSLISETQDPALQNVTLQDIVDPQQETTLKVPNIESIKSIEKFKICCHCLKRIIQVTENIVNCDHCHHKMRTSTCATKLSVSFVVTHEDKKLYLTMRDELLQQLLGPYNADTVDSNDIAEKLLFLNNITITYTNTNKVSSITM
;
A
#
# COMPACT_ATOMS: atom_id res chain seq x y z
N MET A 1 4.65 -6.94 27.48
CA MET A 1 3.90 -5.71 27.75
C MET A 1 2.58 -5.82 27.00
N GLN A 2 1.43 -5.46 27.59
CA GLN A 2 0.12 -5.54 26.91
C GLN A 2 -0.24 -4.17 26.35
N GLU A 3 -0.64 -4.12 25.08
CA GLU A 3 -1.13 -2.90 24.44
C GLU A 3 -2.51 -2.52 25.01
N ALA A 4 -2.84 -1.23 24.99
CA ALA A 4 -4.13 -0.73 25.44
C ALA A 4 -4.83 0.11 24.35
N LEU A 5 -6.14 -0.07 24.19
CA LEU A 5 -7.01 0.70 23.32
C LEU A 5 -7.91 1.60 24.17
N CYS A 6 -7.83 2.92 23.97
CA CYS A 6 -8.62 3.90 24.71
C CYS A 6 -9.77 4.47 23.88
N TYR A 7 -11.00 4.08 24.24
CA TYR A 7 -12.24 4.55 23.62
C TYR A 7 -12.89 5.70 24.38
N SER A 8 -12.56 5.91 25.66
CA SER A 8 -13.11 7.03 26.45
C SER A 8 -12.35 8.33 26.17
N PRO A 9 -13.00 9.38 25.63
CA PRO A 9 -12.33 10.67 25.36
C PRO A 9 -11.79 11.34 26.63
N SER A 10 -12.53 11.24 27.74
CA SER A 10 -12.11 11.81 29.03
C SER A 10 -10.84 11.17 29.57
N LYS A 11 -10.69 9.85 29.41
CA LYS A 11 -9.52 9.09 29.85
C LYS A 11 -8.32 9.29 28.92
N ARG A 12 -8.55 9.52 27.63
CA ARG A 12 -7.51 9.81 26.66
C ARG A 12 -6.68 11.03 27.07
N ALA A 13 -7.33 12.14 27.46
CA ALA A 13 -6.62 13.34 27.90
C ALA A 13 -5.71 13.07 29.11
N ILE A 14 -6.22 12.33 30.10
CA ILE A 14 -5.46 11.95 31.30
C ILE A 14 -4.25 11.08 30.93
N LEU A 15 -4.44 10.06 30.07
CA LEU A 15 -3.36 9.16 29.68
C LEU A 15 -2.26 9.89 28.88
N VAL A 16 -2.63 10.79 27.98
CA VAL A 16 -1.67 11.61 27.21
C VAL A 16 -0.84 12.50 28.15
N GLU A 17 -1.47 13.14 29.14
CA GLU A 17 -0.77 13.96 30.15
C GLU A 17 0.22 13.12 30.98
N LYS A 18 -0.20 11.93 31.42
CA LYS A 18 0.65 11.05 32.24
C LYS A 18 1.78 10.41 31.43
N GLU A 19 1.54 10.09 30.16
CA GLU A 19 2.57 9.66 29.21
C GLU A 19 3.62 10.75 29.01
N ALA A 20 3.21 11.98 28.73
CA ALA A 20 4.12 13.12 28.58
C ALA A 20 4.94 13.39 29.85
N SER A 21 4.31 13.23 31.02
CA SER A 21 4.97 13.42 32.32
C SER A 21 5.79 12.21 32.78
N ARG A 22 5.77 11.09 32.03
CA ARG A 22 6.42 9.81 32.38
C ARG A 22 6.00 9.31 33.77
N ILE A 23 4.75 9.52 34.15
CA ILE A 23 4.20 9.12 35.44
C ILE A 23 3.44 7.81 35.25
N PRO A 24 3.72 6.76 36.06
CA PRO A 24 2.97 5.52 35.98
C PRO A 24 1.52 5.70 36.43
N VAL A 25 0.63 4.92 35.83
CA VAL A 25 -0.79 4.87 36.19
C VAL A 25 -1.23 3.44 36.47
N LYS A 26 -2.13 3.29 37.44
CA LYS A 26 -2.83 2.05 37.74
C LYS A 26 -4.16 2.04 37.01
N ILE A 27 -4.37 1.04 36.16
CA ILE A 27 -5.61 0.85 35.41
C ILE A 27 -6.40 -0.31 36.04
N THR A 28 -7.63 -0.04 36.48
CA THR A 28 -8.55 -1.03 37.06
C THR A 28 -9.93 -0.92 36.39
N ARG A 29 -10.76 -1.96 36.52
CA ARG A 29 -12.09 -2.04 35.85
C ARG A 29 -12.02 -1.89 34.33
N TYR A 30 -11.00 -2.51 33.72
CA TYR A 30 -10.84 -2.55 32.26
C TYR A 30 -11.48 -3.81 31.67
N THR A 31 -11.70 -3.78 30.36
CA THR A 31 -12.09 -4.96 29.57
C THR A 31 -10.93 -5.40 28.68
N LYS A 32 -11.03 -6.54 28.00
CA LYS A 32 -10.03 -6.99 27.02
C LYS A 32 -10.68 -7.19 25.66
N THR A 33 -9.87 -7.12 24.61
CA THR A 33 -10.29 -7.52 23.25
C THR A 33 -10.65 -9.02 23.21
N ALA A 34 -11.42 -9.44 22.20
CA ALA A 34 -11.90 -10.81 22.07
C ALA A 34 -10.75 -11.85 21.99
N ASP A 35 -9.61 -11.46 21.44
CA ASP A 35 -8.37 -12.24 21.37
C ASP A 35 -7.53 -12.16 22.66
N LEU A 36 -8.00 -11.44 23.68
CA LEU A 36 -7.36 -11.22 24.98
C LEU A 36 -5.98 -10.53 24.94
N THR A 37 -5.57 -10.01 23.77
CA THR A 37 -4.23 -9.44 23.57
C THR A 37 -4.12 -8.00 24.06
N LYS A 38 -5.21 -7.22 23.99
CA LYS A 38 -5.21 -5.79 24.32
C LYS A 38 -6.16 -5.46 25.47
N VAL A 39 -5.75 -4.52 26.30
CA VAL A 39 -6.58 -3.90 27.34
C VAL A 39 -7.47 -2.84 26.70
N VAL A 40 -8.75 -2.81 27.05
CA VAL A 40 -9.74 -1.85 26.54
C VAL A 40 -10.12 -0.90 27.66
N VAL A 41 -9.71 0.36 27.49
CA VAL A 41 -10.02 1.50 28.38
C VAL A 41 -11.28 2.19 27.87
N ASN A 42 -12.33 2.11 28.67
CA ASN A 42 -13.66 2.67 28.43
C ASN A 42 -14.10 3.53 29.61
N ASP A 43 -15.35 3.99 29.62
CA ASP A 43 -15.83 4.93 30.65
C ASP A 43 -15.89 4.32 32.06
N ILE A 44 -16.06 3.00 32.18
CA ILE A 44 -16.05 2.30 33.49
C ILE A 44 -14.62 2.09 34.03
N THR A 45 -13.61 2.31 33.20
CA THR A 45 -12.21 2.11 33.56
C THR A 45 -11.73 3.19 34.54
N GLN A 46 -11.11 2.75 35.63
CA GLN A 46 -10.54 3.60 36.65
C GLN A 46 -9.03 3.73 36.46
N ILE A 47 -8.56 4.98 36.42
CA ILE A 47 -7.14 5.34 36.28
C ILE A 47 -6.76 6.07 37.57
N THR A 48 -5.82 5.50 38.34
CA THR A 48 -5.34 6.08 39.61
C THR A 48 -3.82 6.11 39.63
N ALA A 49 -3.22 6.85 40.57
CA ALA A 49 -1.79 6.70 40.83
C ALA A 49 -1.53 5.32 41.45
N PRO A 50 -0.46 4.60 41.05
CA PRO A 50 -0.02 3.41 41.76
C PRO A 50 0.50 3.80 43.14
N ASN A 51 0.31 2.94 44.14
CA ASN A 51 1.01 3.15 45.41
C ASN A 51 2.50 2.76 45.27
N SER A 52 3.35 3.31 46.14
CA SER A 52 4.81 3.11 46.09
C SER A 52 5.26 1.65 46.31
N PHE A 53 4.37 0.78 46.76
CA PHE A 53 4.63 -0.65 46.99
C PHE A 53 4.08 -1.55 45.86
N GLU A 54 3.26 -1.00 44.95
CA GLU A 54 2.56 -1.74 43.90
C GLU A 54 3.40 -1.89 42.63
N CYS A 55 4.36 -1.00 42.40
CA CYS A 55 5.13 -1.00 41.16
C CYS A 55 6.51 -0.36 41.35
N SER A 56 7.58 -1.12 41.09
CA SER A 56 8.90 -0.58 40.77
C SER A 56 8.87 -0.04 39.35
N PHE A 57 8.42 1.21 39.19
CA PHE A 57 8.33 1.82 37.87
C PHE A 57 9.70 2.29 37.40
N GLN A 58 10.17 1.70 36.31
CA GLN A 58 11.23 2.25 35.48
C GLN A 58 10.60 2.60 34.14
N PHE A 59 10.59 3.89 33.80
CA PHE A 59 10.13 4.33 32.48
C PHE A 59 11.07 3.73 31.42
N SER A 60 10.62 2.67 30.76
CA SER A 60 11.32 2.11 29.61
C SER A 60 11.10 3.04 28.43
N GLN A 61 12.16 3.72 27.97
CA GLN A 61 12.15 4.34 26.65
C GLN A 61 12.09 3.29 25.53
N ASP A 62 12.45 2.04 25.83
CA ASP A 62 12.40 0.91 24.91
C ASP A 62 11.01 0.27 24.86
N LEU A 63 10.05 1.02 24.32
CA LEU A 63 8.88 0.41 23.64
C LEU A 63 9.27 -0.06 22.22
N SER A 64 10.48 0.25 21.77
CA SER A 64 10.98 0.01 20.42
C SER A 64 12.21 -0.89 20.40
N GLN A 65 12.08 -2.16 20.79
CA GLN A 65 12.77 -3.19 19.99
C GLN A 65 11.99 -3.40 18.69
N GLN A 66 11.72 -2.32 17.97
CA GLN A 66 11.20 -2.41 16.63
C GLN A 66 12.36 -2.86 15.76
N LYS A 67 12.27 -4.09 15.28
CA LYS A 67 13.25 -4.66 14.37
C LYS A 67 13.37 -3.76 13.15
N LEU A 68 14.51 -3.11 13.01
CA LEU A 68 14.82 -2.32 11.82
C LEU A 68 14.78 -3.26 10.61
N THR A 69 13.97 -2.90 9.63
CA THR A 69 13.77 -3.66 8.41
C THR A 69 14.33 -2.87 7.23
N THR A 70 15.18 -3.52 6.44
CA THR A 70 15.68 -2.97 5.18
C THR A 70 14.66 -3.18 4.06
N LEU A 71 14.69 -2.31 3.05
CA LEU A 71 13.69 -2.29 1.99
C LEU A 71 13.66 -3.58 1.14
N ASP A 72 14.81 -4.24 0.95
CA ASP A 72 14.92 -5.54 0.28
C ASP A 72 14.18 -6.66 1.05
N LYS A 73 14.23 -6.65 2.38
CA LYS A 73 13.67 -7.69 3.26
C LYS A 73 12.21 -7.50 3.64
N LEU A 74 11.53 -6.50 3.06
CA LEU A 74 10.09 -6.27 3.28
C LEU A 74 9.21 -7.45 2.85
N HIS A 75 9.74 -8.46 2.14
CA HIS A 75 8.99 -9.65 1.74
C HIS A 75 9.10 -10.81 2.75
N GLU A 76 10.07 -10.77 3.66
CA GLU A 76 10.38 -11.86 4.61
C GLU A 76 9.75 -11.61 5.99
N GLY A 77 9.09 -10.47 6.17
CA GLY A 77 8.64 -9.96 7.46
C GLY A 77 7.14 -9.72 7.57
N PRO A 78 6.67 -9.28 8.74
CA PRO A 78 5.27 -8.92 8.95
C PRO A 78 4.87 -7.73 8.06
N GLU A 79 3.61 -7.71 7.61
CA GLU A 79 3.08 -6.63 6.77
C GLU A 79 2.73 -5.36 7.56
N ASP A 80 2.69 -5.43 8.90
CA ASP A 80 2.36 -4.31 9.78
C ASP A 80 3.44 -4.12 10.86
N ASN A 81 3.48 -2.92 11.44
CA ASN A 81 4.44 -2.52 12.48
C ASN A 81 5.91 -2.55 12.02
N ILE A 82 6.15 -2.06 10.80
CA ILE A 82 7.46 -2.03 10.18
C ILE A 82 8.19 -0.75 10.56
N THR A 83 9.47 -0.88 10.86
CA THR A 83 10.37 0.25 11.10
C THR A 83 11.47 0.27 10.07
N VAL A 84 11.64 1.41 9.38
CA VAL A 84 12.62 1.62 8.32
C VAL A 84 13.41 2.88 8.62
N LYS A 85 14.71 2.84 8.34
CA LYS A 85 15.58 4.01 8.31
C LYS A 85 15.91 4.33 6.86
N CYS A 86 15.52 5.51 6.39
CA CYS A 86 15.57 5.85 4.98
C CYS A 86 15.84 7.33 4.75
N LYS A 87 16.39 7.65 3.59
CA LYS A 87 16.43 9.01 3.04
C LYS A 87 15.19 9.26 2.20
N VAL A 88 14.59 10.44 2.35
CA VAL A 88 13.52 10.92 1.47
C VAL A 88 14.19 11.48 0.22
N LEU A 89 13.98 10.82 -0.91
CA LEU A 89 14.57 11.25 -2.18
C LEU A 89 13.68 12.24 -2.93
N LYS A 90 12.36 12.06 -2.86
CA LYS A 90 11.39 12.89 -3.59
C LYS A 90 10.04 12.94 -2.88
N LEU A 91 9.40 14.10 -2.87
CA LEU A 91 8.04 14.30 -2.40
C LEU A 91 7.13 14.62 -3.59
N GLY A 92 6.08 13.81 -3.77
CA GLY A 92 5.03 14.07 -4.77
C GLY A 92 4.06 15.16 -4.31
N PRO A 93 3.11 15.56 -5.17
CA PRO A 93 2.06 16.48 -4.77
C PRO A 93 1.08 15.84 -3.78
N THR A 94 0.65 16.62 -2.79
CA THR A 94 -0.43 16.22 -1.86
C THR A 94 -1.76 16.16 -2.61
N LYS A 95 -2.50 15.06 -2.42
CA LYS A 95 -3.82 14.80 -3.01
C LYS A 95 -4.86 14.69 -1.92
N ALA A 96 -6.02 15.32 -2.12
CA ALA A 96 -7.18 15.16 -1.26
C ALA A 96 -8.03 13.98 -1.73
N VAL A 97 -8.40 13.07 -0.82
CA VAL A 97 -9.18 11.85 -1.10
C VAL A 97 -10.32 11.66 -0.10
N GLY A 98 -11.30 10.83 -0.45
CA GLY A 98 -12.46 10.56 0.40
C GLY A 98 -13.31 11.81 0.64
N GLN A 99 -13.77 12.46 -0.43
CA GLN A 99 -14.50 13.74 -0.39
C GLN A 99 -13.69 14.85 0.32
N ALA A 100 -12.38 14.91 0.03
CA ALA A 100 -11.43 15.87 0.61
C ALA A 100 -11.26 15.79 2.14
N LYS A 101 -11.66 14.69 2.77
CA LYS A 101 -11.47 14.45 4.20
C LYS A 101 -10.02 14.07 4.56
N TYR A 102 -9.33 13.37 3.66
CA TYR A 102 -7.99 12.85 3.91
C TYR A 102 -7.00 13.39 2.89
N HIS A 103 -5.77 13.61 3.32
CA HIS A 103 -4.68 14.06 2.48
C HIS A 103 -3.63 12.97 2.38
N VAL A 104 -3.17 12.69 1.16
CA VAL A 104 -2.13 11.69 0.90
C VAL A 104 -1.05 12.28 0.01
N LEU A 105 0.21 12.04 0.35
CA LEU A 105 1.38 12.38 -0.44
C LEU A 105 2.16 11.10 -0.76
N ASN A 106 2.58 10.93 -2.01
CA ASN A 106 3.46 9.84 -2.40
C ASN A 106 4.91 10.31 -2.29
N ALA A 107 5.68 9.73 -1.37
CA ALA A 107 7.10 10.00 -1.20
C ALA A 107 7.93 8.84 -1.77
N THR A 108 9.06 9.14 -2.42
CA THR A 108 10.07 8.14 -2.75
C THR A 108 11.10 8.13 -1.62
N ILE A 109 11.23 6.99 -0.94
CA ILE A 109 12.22 6.78 0.11
C ILE A 109 13.21 5.71 -0.31
N ALA A 110 14.44 5.79 0.20
CA ALA A 110 15.49 4.85 -0.12
C ALA A 110 16.37 4.54 1.08
N ASP A 111 16.88 3.32 1.13
CA ASP A 111 17.95 2.92 2.03
C ASP A 111 19.15 2.38 1.21
N ALA A 112 20.13 1.76 1.86
CA ALA A 112 21.28 1.18 1.17
C ALA A 112 20.93 -0.06 0.30
N THR A 113 19.73 -0.61 0.46
CA THR A 113 19.29 -1.86 -0.19
C THR A 113 18.34 -1.63 -1.35
N GLY A 114 17.65 -0.49 -1.40
CA GLY A 114 16.76 -0.16 -2.50
C GLY A 114 15.93 1.10 -2.29
N GLN A 115 14.90 1.24 -3.11
CA GLN A 115 13.94 2.36 -3.06
C GLN A 115 12.51 1.83 -3.06
N ILE A 116 11.60 2.56 -2.42
CA ILE A 116 10.17 2.24 -2.41
C ILE A 116 9.31 3.50 -2.32
N VAL A 117 8.06 3.40 -2.80
CA VAL A 117 7.05 4.44 -2.60
C VAL A 117 6.43 4.30 -1.22
N LEU A 118 6.39 5.42 -0.49
CA LEU A 118 5.71 5.59 0.79
C LEU A 118 4.48 6.49 0.60
N ASP A 119 3.31 5.98 0.94
CA ASP A 119 2.08 6.75 1.03
C ASP A 119 1.98 7.39 2.43
N VAL A 120 2.13 8.72 2.49
CA VAL A 120 2.14 9.51 3.72
C VAL A 120 0.80 10.18 3.91
N TRP A 121 0.18 10.00 5.06
CA TRP A 121 -1.19 10.45 5.33
C TRP A 121 -1.26 11.63 6.31
N ASN A 122 -2.16 12.56 6.00
CA ASN A 122 -2.64 13.63 6.88
C ASN A 122 -1.51 14.43 7.57
N ASP A 123 -1.56 14.52 8.89
CA ASP A 123 -0.73 15.38 9.74
C ASP A 123 0.75 14.96 9.77
N ILE A 124 1.07 13.81 9.18
CA ILE A 124 2.44 13.31 9.05
C ILE A 124 3.18 13.99 7.90
N ILE A 125 2.45 14.43 6.86
CA ILE A 125 3.00 15.03 5.64
C ILE A 125 3.97 16.19 5.91
N PRO A 126 3.66 17.18 6.79
CA PRO A 126 4.54 18.33 7.03
C PRO A 126 5.90 17.98 7.66
N ASN A 127 6.03 16.79 8.25
CA ASN A 127 7.23 16.37 8.98
C ASN A 127 8.31 15.77 8.07
N LEU A 128 8.03 15.60 6.77
CA LEU A 128 8.96 15.07 5.79
C LEU A 128 9.49 16.18 4.89
N GLN A 129 10.80 16.15 4.64
CA GLN A 129 11.48 17.03 3.71
C GLN A 129 12.40 16.20 2.81
N GLU A 130 12.54 16.63 1.55
CA GLU A 130 13.46 16.01 0.61
C GLU A 130 14.91 16.08 1.11
N ASN A 131 15.71 15.08 0.73
CA ASN A 131 17.11 14.90 1.07
C ASN A 131 17.44 14.72 2.55
N LYS A 132 16.43 14.62 3.42
CA LYS A 132 16.62 14.31 4.84
C LYS A 132 16.49 12.81 5.13
N VAL A 133 17.12 12.39 6.21
CA VAL A 133 17.13 10.99 6.68
C VAL A 133 16.21 10.88 7.88
N TYR A 134 15.38 9.84 7.88
CA TYR A 134 14.38 9.60 8.90
C TYR A 134 14.39 8.14 9.35
N THR A 135 14.07 7.93 10.61
CA THR A 135 13.55 6.66 11.12
C THR A 135 12.02 6.76 11.14
N LEU A 136 11.37 5.91 10.35
CA LEU A 136 9.93 5.80 10.25
C LEU A 136 9.49 4.52 10.95
N THR A 137 8.52 4.62 11.85
CA THR A 137 8.06 3.49 12.67
C THR A 137 6.58 3.20 12.46
N HIS A 138 6.14 1.99 12.84
CA HIS A 138 4.74 1.55 12.73
C HIS A 138 4.16 1.73 11.32
N LEU A 139 4.97 1.48 10.30
CA LEU A 139 4.53 1.46 8.92
C LEU A 139 3.83 0.15 8.60
N SER A 140 3.09 0.16 7.50
CA SER A 140 2.46 -1.03 6.94
C SER A 140 2.84 -1.21 5.48
N VAL A 141 3.06 -2.44 5.05
CA VAL A 141 3.14 -2.82 3.65
C VAL A 141 1.72 -2.93 3.10
N ARG A 142 1.51 -2.34 1.91
CA ARG A 142 0.26 -2.44 1.15
C ARG A 142 0.57 -2.69 -0.31
N TYR A 143 -0.42 -3.23 -1.01
CA TYR A 143 -0.35 -3.48 -2.44
C TYR A 143 -1.39 -2.63 -3.17
N TRP A 144 -0.94 -1.80 -4.10
CA TRP A 144 -1.83 -1.02 -4.97
C TRP A 144 -1.56 -1.38 -6.42
N ASN A 145 -2.56 -1.91 -7.13
CA ASN A 145 -2.40 -2.46 -8.48
C ASN A 145 -1.22 -3.45 -8.59
N GLY A 146 -1.03 -4.30 -7.58
CA GLY A 146 0.07 -5.26 -7.54
C GLY A 146 1.45 -4.67 -7.22
N ILE A 147 1.57 -3.34 -7.08
CA ILE A 147 2.81 -2.68 -6.67
C ILE A 147 2.85 -2.61 -5.16
N ARG A 148 3.92 -3.14 -4.57
CA ARG A 148 4.19 -3.04 -3.14
C ARG A 148 4.59 -1.61 -2.78
N LYS A 149 3.99 -1.09 -1.72
CA LYS A 149 4.26 0.23 -1.15
C LYS A 149 4.30 0.14 0.37
N LEU A 150 4.96 1.11 0.98
CA LEU A 150 4.77 1.38 2.40
C LEU A 150 3.68 2.44 2.57
N THR A 151 2.95 2.37 3.67
CA THR A 151 1.99 3.39 4.08
C THR A 151 2.21 3.74 5.54
N THR A 152 2.04 5.02 5.87
CA THR A 152 1.91 5.43 7.27
C THR A 152 0.57 4.97 7.84
N THR A 153 0.55 4.66 9.13
CA THR A 153 -0.65 4.35 9.93
C THR A 153 -0.93 5.50 10.89
N ASN A 154 -2.06 5.44 11.62
CA ASN A 154 -2.38 6.42 12.65
C ASN A 154 -1.37 6.45 13.82
N ASN A 155 -0.55 5.40 13.95
CA ASN A 155 0.47 5.28 15.00
C ASN A 155 1.88 5.52 14.46
N SER A 156 2.02 5.86 13.18
CA SER A 156 3.34 6.08 12.59
C SER A 156 4.03 7.29 13.21
N LEU A 157 5.28 7.08 13.61
CA LEU A 157 6.15 8.15 14.12
C LEU A 157 7.28 8.38 13.13
N ILE A 158 7.59 9.65 12.91
CA ILE A 158 8.70 10.11 12.09
C ILE A 158 9.71 10.77 13.02
N SER A 159 10.96 10.33 12.95
CA SER A 159 12.07 10.96 13.67
C SER A 159 13.20 11.25 12.70
N GLU A 160 13.51 12.53 12.52
CA GLU A 160 14.69 12.93 11.75
C GLU A 160 15.94 12.38 12.45
N THR A 161 16.85 11.81 11.66
CA THR A 161 18.06 11.17 12.16
C THR A 161 19.23 11.48 11.24
N GLN A 162 20.43 11.20 11.69
CA GLN A 162 21.62 11.27 10.86
C GLN A 162 22.14 9.85 10.60
N ASP A 163 22.43 9.57 9.35
CA ASP A 163 23.08 8.32 8.94
C ASP A 163 24.05 8.61 7.79
N PRO A 164 25.38 8.58 8.03
CA PRO A 164 26.37 8.78 6.99
C PRO A 164 26.21 7.83 5.80
N ALA A 165 25.75 6.59 6.02
CA ALA A 165 25.55 5.61 4.95
C ALA A 165 24.40 5.98 4.02
N LEU A 166 23.40 6.74 4.52
CA LEU A 166 22.25 7.17 3.74
C LEU A 166 22.43 8.54 3.10
N GLN A 167 23.41 9.34 3.50
CA GLN A 167 23.62 10.69 2.94
C GLN A 167 23.92 10.65 1.44
N ASN A 168 24.72 9.67 1.01
CA ASN A 168 25.13 9.50 -0.38
C ASN A 168 24.13 8.70 -1.21
N VAL A 169 23.02 8.23 -0.61
CA VAL A 169 21.94 7.60 -1.36
C VAL A 169 21.28 8.70 -2.20
N THR A 170 21.52 8.63 -3.50
CA THR A 170 20.87 9.48 -4.49
C THR A 170 19.66 8.74 -5.05
N LEU A 171 18.87 9.46 -5.84
CA LEU A 171 18.05 8.81 -6.85
C LEU A 171 19.02 8.04 -7.76
N GLN A 172 19.29 6.77 -7.44
CA GLN A 172 19.53 5.81 -8.50
C GLN A 172 18.31 5.89 -9.38
N ASP A 173 18.51 6.00 -10.71
CA ASP A 173 17.44 6.14 -11.68
C ASP A 173 16.24 5.36 -11.19
N ILE A 174 15.17 6.09 -10.87
CA ILE A 174 13.86 5.50 -10.65
C ILE A 174 13.77 4.48 -11.77
N VAL A 175 13.77 3.19 -11.42
CA VAL A 175 13.45 2.11 -12.35
C VAL A 175 12.28 2.66 -13.12
N ASP A 176 12.53 3.02 -14.38
CA ASP A 176 11.60 3.79 -15.16
C ASP A 176 10.25 3.07 -15.02
N PRO A 177 9.10 3.74 -14.85
CA PRO A 177 7.83 3.06 -15.04
C PRO A 177 7.77 2.25 -16.36
N GLN A 178 8.69 2.52 -17.30
CA GLN A 178 8.98 1.77 -18.52
C GLN A 178 10.17 0.80 -18.45
N GLN A 179 10.87 0.61 -17.33
CA GLN A 179 11.93 -0.40 -17.23
C GLN A 179 11.27 -1.78 -17.33
N GLU A 180 11.58 -2.41 -18.45
CA GLU A 180 10.99 -3.65 -18.87
C GLU A 180 11.90 -4.81 -18.48
N THR A 181 11.31 -5.82 -17.86
CA THR A 181 11.93 -7.11 -17.61
C THR A 181 11.31 -8.12 -18.56
N THR A 182 12.15 -8.87 -19.28
CA THR A 182 11.72 -9.91 -20.20
C THR A 182 12.10 -11.27 -19.64
N LEU A 183 11.15 -12.19 -19.56
CA LEU A 183 11.38 -13.57 -19.13
C LEU A 183 10.65 -14.57 -20.01
N LYS A 184 11.19 -15.79 -20.05
CA LYS A 184 10.58 -16.94 -20.74
C LYS A 184 9.96 -17.87 -19.71
N VAL A 185 8.69 -18.19 -19.90
CA VAL A 185 7.97 -19.14 -19.03
C VAL A 185 7.26 -20.19 -19.87
N PRO A 186 7.14 -21.42 -19.34
CA PRO A 186 6.52 -22.51 -20.08
C PRO A 186 5.04 -22.24 -20.39
N ASN A 187 4.30 -21.68 -19.44
CA ASN A 187 2.87 -21.39 -19.57
C ASN A 187 2.42 -20.39 -18.49
N ILE A 188 1.20 -19.89 -18.63
CA ILE A 188 0.50 -19.19 -17.56
C ILE A 188 0.02 -20.22 -16.52
N GLU A 189 0.34 -20.02 -15.24
CA GLU A 189 -0.02 -20.96 -14.16
C GLU A 189 -1.50 -20.85 -13.80
N SER A 190 -1.99 -19.62 -13.60
CA SER A 190 -3.38 -19.38 -13.21
C SER A 190 -3.84 -17.98 -13.56
N ILE A 191 -5.16 -17.79 -13.65
CA ILE A 191 -5.78 -16.48 -13.85
C ILE A 191 -6.45 -16.06 -12.55
N LYS A 192 -6.07 -14.89 -12.05
CA LYS A 192 -6.59 -14.32 -10.81
C LYS A 192 -7.92 -13.60 -11.04
N SER A 193 -8.01 -12.79 -12.09
CA SER A 193 -9.23 -12.05 -12.42
C SER A 193 -9.27 -11.61 -13.88
N ILE A 194 -10.49 -11.51 -14.41
CA ILE A 194 -10.78 -10.91 -15.70
C ILE A 194 -11.82 -9.82 -15.46
N GLU A 195 -11.39 -8.56 -15.58
CA GLU A 195 -12.25 -7.41 -15.35
C GLU A 195 -12.70 -6.79 -16.67
N LYS A 196 -14.01 -6.62 -16.82
CA LYS A 196 -14.60 -5.76 -17.86
C LYS A 196 -14.90 -4.39 -17.28
N PHE A 197 -14.51 -3.34 -17.99
CA PHE A 197 -14.79 -1.97 -17.56
C PHE A 197 -15.06 -1.06 -18.75
N LYS A 198 -15.85 -0.02 -18.51
CA LYS A 198 -16.13 1.02 -19.50
C LYS A 198 -15.06 2.13 -19.43
N ILE A 199 -14.69 2.67 -20.58
CA ILE A 199 -13.84 3.86 -20.69
C ILE A 199 -14.61 5.06 -21.20
N CYS A 200 -14.23 6.25 -20.74
CA CYS A 200 -14.80 7.51 -21.19
C CYS A 200 -14.47 7.76 -22.67
N CYS A 201 -15.48 8.07 -23.48
CA CYS A 201 -15.29 8.37 -24.91
C CYS A 201 -14.54 9.69 -25.19
N HIS A 202 -14.35 10.54 -24.16
CA HIS A 202 -13.64 11.83 -24.30
C HIS A 202 -12.20 11.80 -23.77
N CYS A 203 -11.98 11.20 -22.59
CA CYS A 203 -10.66 11.21 -21.94
C CYS A 203 -10.00 9.82 -21.85
N LEU A 204 -10.68 8.79 -22.35
CA LEU A 204 -10.21 7.39 -22.38
C LEU A 204 -9.88 6.77 -21.02
N LYS A 205 -10.20 7.45 -19.91
CA LYS A 205 -10.01 6.92 -18.55
C LYS A 205 -11.12 5.94 -18.19
N ARG A 206 -10.78 4.95 -17.37
CA ARG A 206 -11.72 3.99 -16.77
C ARG A 206 -12.78 4.74 -15.96
N ILE A 207 -14.03 4.34 -16.16
CA ILE A 207 -15.19 4.85 -15.43
C ILE A 207 -15.40 3.96 -14.21
N ILE A 208 -15.53 4.56 -13.03
CA ILE A 208 -15.66 3.82 -11.77
C ILE A 208 -17.11 3.39 -11.55
N GLN A 209 -18.05 4.30 -11.81
CA GLN A 209 -19.48 4.05 -11.63
C GLN A 209 -20.21 4.05 -12.97
N VAL A 210 -20.67 2.86 -13.37
CA VAL A 210 -21.49 2.69 -14.58
C VAL A 210 -22.94 2.56 -14.15
N THR A 211 -23.74 3.57 -14.45
CA THR A 211 -25.20 3.54 -14.37
C THR A 211 -25.79 3.09 -15.71
N GLU A 212 -27.00 2.51 -15.72
CA GLU A 212 -27.50 1.76 -16.89
C GLU A 212 -27.48 2.54 -18.21
N ASN A 213 -28.03 3.75 -18.24
CA ASN A 213 -28.26 4.47 -19.51
C ASN A 213 -27.34 5.68 -19.71
N ILE A 214 -26.98 6.36 -18.63
CA ILE A 214 -26.15 7.56 -18.64
C ILE A 214 -25.00 7.32 -17.68
N VAL A 215 -23.79 7.70 -18.06
CA VAL A 215 -22.59 7.58 -17.25
C VAL A 215 -21.97 8.98 -17.09
N ASN A 216 -21.52 9.28 -15.89
CA ASN A 216 -20.76 10.49 -15.61
C ASN A 216 -19.28 10.11 -15.47
N CYS A 217 -18.40 10.74 -16.25
CA CYS A 217 -16.97 10.51 -16.08
C CYS A 217 -16.46 11.24 -14.84
N ASP A 218 -15.91 10.51 -13.88
CA ASP A 218 -15.34 11.07 -12.65
C ASP A 218 -14.15 12.01 -12.91
N HIS A 219 -13.51 11.89 -14.08
CA HIS A 219 -12.30 12.62 -14.42
C HIS A 219 -12.53 13.88 -15.27
N CYS A 220 -13.40 13.81 -16.29
CA CYS A 220 -13.67 14.95 -17.19
C CYS A 220 -15.09 15.52 -17.05
N HIS A 221 -15.89 14.98 -16.13
CA HIS A 221 -17.24 15.41 -15.80
C HIS A 221 -18.26 15.41 -16.95
N HIS A 222 -17.90 14.85 -18.11
CA HIS A 222 -18.83 14.67 -19.21
C HIS A 222 -19.88 13.63 -18.85
N LYS A 223 -21.12 13.90 -19.26
CA LYS A 223 -22.23 12.95 -19.21
C LYS A 223 -22.36 12.30 -20.58
N MET A 224 -22.35 10.98 -20.62
CA MET A 224 -22.36 10.20 -21.86
C MET A 224 -23.35 9.05 -21.77
N ARG A 225 -23.82 8.56 -22.91
CA ARG A 225 -24.61 7.32 -22.94
C ARG A 225 -23.68 6.14 -22.65
N THR A 226 -24.15 5.18 -21.88
CA THR A 226 -23.38 3.95 -21.58
C THR A 226 -22.97 3.21 -22.86
N SER A 227 -23.84 3.25 -23.88
CA SER A 227 -23.60 2.67 -25.21
C SER A 227 -22.47 3.35 -25.99
N THR A 228 -22.14 4.60 -25.67
CA THR A 228 -21.05 5.35 -26.32
C THR A 228 -19.69 5.06 -25.65
N CYS A 229 -19.70 4.51 -24.43
CA CYS A 229 -18.49 4.08 -23.74
C CYS A 229 -18.05 2.70 -24.25
N ALA A 230 -16.82 2.62 -24.77
CA ALA A 230 -16.22 1.34 -25.13
C ALA A 230 -15.96 0.48 -23.88
N THR A 231 -16.18 -0.83 -24.00
CA THR A 231 -15.75 -1.81 -23.00
C THR A 231 -14.32 -2.25 -23.29
N LYS A 232 -13.56 -2.44 -22.22
CA LYS A 232 -12.17 -2.91 -22.24
C LYS A 232 -12.00 -4.03 -21.23
N LEU A 233 -11.07 -4.94 -21.51
CA LEU A 233 -10.68 -6.00 -20.59
C LEU A 233 -9.34 -5.72 -19.91
N SER A 234 -9.21 -6.23 -18.68
CA SER A 234 -7.94 -6.33 -17.97
C SER A 234 -7.85 -7.70 -17.33
N VAL A 235 -6.78 -8.44 -17.62
CA VAL A 235 -6.57 -9.79 -17.10
C VAL A 235 -5.40 -9.78 -16.14
N SER A 236 -5.62 -10.26 -14.92
CA SER A 236 -4.56 -10.50 -13.94
C SER A 236 -4.26 -11.98 -13.86
N PHE A 237 -3.01 -12.39 -14.01
CA PHE A 237 -2.60 -13.80 -14.07
C PHE A 237 -1.26 -14.02 -13.36
N VAL A 238 -0.94 -15.29 -13.14
CA VAL A 238 0.26 -15.73 -12.42
C VAL A 238 1.14 -16.56 -13.34
N VAL A 239 2.44 -16.29 -13.30
CA VAL A 239 3.48 -17.13 -13.93
C VAL A 239 4.52 -17.51 -12.89
N THR A 240 5.12 -18.68 -13.03
CA THR A 240 6.21 -19.14 -12.18
C THR A 240 7.53 -19.10 -12.97
N HIS A 241 8.53 -18.45 -12.41
CA HIS A 241 9.89 -18.36 -12.95
C HIS A 241 10.89 -18.55 -11.81
N GLU A 242 11.81 -19.51 -11.93
CA GLU A 242 12.81 -19.84 -10.88
C GLU A 242 12.18 -20.01 -9.49
N ASP A 243 11.10 -20.81 -9.41
CA ASP A 243 10.32 -21.08 -8.19
C ASP A 243 9.66 -19.85 -7.53
N LYS A 244 9.64 -18.69 -8.21
CA LYS A 244 8.96 -17.48 -7.76
C LYS A 244 7.69 -17.23 -8.57
N LYS A 245 6.61 -16.92 -7.86
CA LYS A 245 5.33 -16.52 -8.45
C LYS A 245 5.31 -15.03 -8.76
N LEU A 246 5.02 -14.70 -10.02
CA LEU A 246 4.88 -13.34 -10.52
C LEU A 246 3.42 -13.07 -10.88
N TYR A 247 2.88 -11.96 -10.37
CA TYR A 247 1.50 -11.55 -10.60
C TYR A 247 1.48 -10.43 -11.63
N LEU A 248 1.06 -10.72 -12.84
CA LEU A 248 1.11 -9.80 -13.97
C LEU A 248 -0.29 -9.37 -14.41
N THR A 249 -0.38 -8.18 -15.02
CA THR A 249 -1.63 -7.63 -15.56
C THR A 249 -1.47 -7.29 -17.04
N MET A 250 -2.37 -7.82 -17.87
CA MET A 250 -2.44 -7.57 -19.31
C MET A 250 -3.65 -6.69 -19.64
N ARG A 251 -3.43 -5.67 -20.46
CA ARG A 251 -4.48 -4.74 -20.93
C ARG A 251 -5.09 -5.23 -22.24
N ASP A 252 -6.31 -4.77 -22.49
CA ASP A 252 -7.12 -5.07 -23.67
C ASP A 252 -6.37 -4.96 -25.01
N GLU A 253 -5.54 -3.91 -25.18
CA GLU A 253 -4.79 -3.73 -26.42
C GLU A 253 -3.88 -4.93 -26.73
N LEU A 254 -3.19 -5.44 -25.71
CA LEU A 254 -2.27 -6.57 -25.85
C LEU A 254 -3.02 -7.90 -25.92
N LEU A 255 -4.17 -8.01 -25.23
CA LEU A 255 -5.05 -9.18 -25.34
C LEU A 255 -5.58 -9.33 -26.77
N GLN A 256 -6.03 -8.25 -27.41
CA GLN A 256 -6.49 -8.28 -28.80
C GLN A 256 -5.35 -8.57 -29.79
N GLN A 257 -4.14 -8.09 -29.50
CA GLN A 257 -2.96 -8.42 -30.31
C GLN A 257 -2.60 -9.91 -30.23
N LEU A 258 -2.72 -10.51 -29.04
CA LEU A 258 -2.35 -11.91 -28.79
C LEU A 258 -3.44 -12.89 -29.23
N LEU A 259 -4.69 -12.62 -28.90
CA LEU A 259 -5.83 -13.53 -29.08
C LEU A 259 -6.62 -13.27 -30.37
N GLY A 260 -6.28 -12.21 -31.09
CA GLY A 260 -7.05 -11.67 -32.21
C GLY A 260 -8.17 -10.72 -31.77
N PRO A 261 -8.75 -9.97 -32.72
CA PRO A 261 -9.82 -9.02 -32.42
C PRO A 261 -11.05 -9.74 -31.87
N TYR A 262 -11.60 -9.19 -30.77
CA TYR A 262 -12.82 -9.68 -30.14
C TYR A 262 -13.70 -8.50 -29.72
N ASN A 263 -14.99 -8.75 -29.51
CA ASN A 263 -15.90 -7.75 -28.96
C ASN A 263 -15.90 -7.83 -27.42
N ALA A 264 -15.30 -6.83 -26.76
CA ALA A 264 -15.18 -6.79 -25.31
C ALA A 264 -16.53 -6.74 -24.56
N ASP A 265 -17.60 -6.25 -25.21
CA ASP A 265 -18.95 -6.24 -24.63
C ASP A 265 -19.54 -7.64 -24.52
N THR A 266 -19.26 -8.53 -25.47
CA THR A 266 -19.96 -9.83 -25.59
C THR A 266 -19.07 -11.05 -25.32
N VAL A 267 -17.75 -10.91 -25.36
CA VAL A 267 -16.82 -12.04 -25.20
C VAL A 267 -16.98 -12.71 -23.83
N ASP A 268 -17.01 -14.05 -23.77
CA ASP A 268 -17.02 -14.76 -22.49
C ASP A 268 -15.64 -14.62 -21.82
N SER A 269 -15.64 -14.31 -20.53
CA SER A 269 -14.42 -14.30 -19.72
C SER A 269 -13.78 -15.68 -19.66
N ASN A 270 -14.56 -16.77 -19.70
CA ASN A 270 -14.02 -18.13 -19.70
C ASN A 270 -13.26 -18.46 -20.98
N ASP A 271 -13.76 -18.01 -22.15
CA ASP A 271 -13.06 -18.19 -23.43
C ASP A 271 -11.70 -17.48 -23.43
N ILE A 272 -11.63 -16.26 -22.87
CA ILE A 272 -10.38 -15.53 -22.70
C ILE A 272 -9.45 -16.29 -21.75
N ALA A 273 -9.99 -16.82 -20.66
CA ALA A 273 -9.22 -17.56 -19.68
C ALA A 273 -8.59 -18.83 -20.27
N GLU A 274 -9.39 -19.61 -20.99
CA GLU A 274 -8.96 -20.82 -21.67
C GLU A 274 -7.83 -20.51 -22.65
N LYS A 275 -8.05 -19.57 -23.58
CA LYS A 275 -7.03 -19.21 -24.57
C LYS A 275 -5.70 -18.78 -23.96
N LEU A 276 -5.71 -18.07 -22.83
CA LEU A 276 -4.49 -17.63 -22.15
C LEU A 276 -3.78 -18.78 -21.41
N LEU A 277 -4.53 -19.66 -20.73
CA LEU A 277 -3.97 -20.79 -19.99
C LEU A 277 -3.32 -21.85 -20.89
N PHE A 278 -3.81 -21.99 -22.12
CA PHE A 278 -3.27 -22.94 -23.10
C PHE A 278 -2.11 -22.40 -23.95
N LEU A 279 -1.60 -21.19 -23.67
CA LEU A 279 -0.39 -20.67 -24.30
C LEU A 279 0.85 -21.38 -23.75
N ASN A 280 1.74 -21.78 -24.66
CA ASN A 280 2.99 -22.47 -24.32
C ASN A 280 4.21 -21.69 -24.81
N ASN A 281 5.34 -21.84 -24.11
CA ASN A 281 6.64 -21.23 -24.42
C ASN A 281 6.61 -19.71 -24.59
N ILE A 282 5.88 -19.03 -23.72
CA ILE A 282 5.66 -17.59 -23.81
C ILE A 282 6.87 -16.80 -23.31
N THR A 283 7.20 -15.74 -24.06
CA THR A 283 8.13 -14.70 -23.63
C THR A 283 7.29 -13.48 -23.23
N ILE A 284 7.44 -13.04 -21.98
CA ILE A 284 6.67 -11.94 -21.41
C ILE A 284 7.62 -10.80 -21.07
N THR A 285 7.33 -9.61 -21.59
CA THR A 285 7.96 -8.36 -21.16
C THR A 285 6.98 -7.58 -20.32
N TYR A 286 7.40 -7.21 -19.11
CA TYR A 286 6.57 -6.47 -18.18
C TYR A 286 7.37 -5.36 -17.50
N THR A 287 6.66 -4.30 -17.16
CA THR A 287 7.21 -3.16 -16.43
C THR A 287 7.34 -3.48 -14.94
N ASN A 288 8.13 -2.70 -14.21
CA ASN A 288 8.18 -2.71 -12.75
C ASN A 288 6.81 -2.56 -12.04
N THR A 289 5.78 -2.09 -12.76
CA THR A 289 4.39 -2.03 -12.28
C THR A 289 3.61 -3.34 -12.46
N ASN A 290 4.30 -4.42 -12.82
CA ASN A 290 3.73 -5.73 -13.17
C ASN A 290 2.71 -5.67 -14.32
N LYS A 291 2.78 -4.63 -15.16
CA LYS A 291 1.98 -4.51 -16.36
C LYS A 291 2.76 -5.08 -17.52
N VAL A 292 2.14 -6.01 -18.23
CA VAL A 292 2.71 -6.59 -19.46
C VAL A 292 2.72 -5.51 -20.55
N SER A 293 3.87 -5.31 -21.17
CA SER A 293 4.05 -4.43 -22.32
C SER A 293 4.10 -5.20 -23.62
N SER A 294 4.68 -6.41 -23.62
CA SER A 294 4.63 -7.32 -24.76
C SER A 294 4.57 -8.79 -24.32
N ILE A 295 4.00 -9.63 -25.18
CA ILE A 295 3.98 -11.08 -25.02
C ILE A 295 4.09 -11.72 -26.40
N THR A 296 4.98 -12.69 -26.54
CA THR A 296 5.20 -13.45 -27.77
C THR A 296 5.27 -14.95 -27.48
N MET A 297 4.94 -15.77 -28.47
CA MET A 297 5.09 -17.22 -28.47
C MET A 297 6.33 -17.62 -29.27
#